data_AF-A0A9F5J405-F1
#
_entry.id   AF-A0A9F5J405-F1
#
_cell.length_a   1.000
_cell.length_b   1.000
_cell.length_c   1.000
_cell.angle_alpha   90.00
_cell.angle_beta   90.00
_cell.angle_gamma   90.00
#
_symmetry.space_group_name_H-M   'P 1'
#
loop_
_entity.id
_entity.type
_entity.pdbx_description
1 polymer ?
#
loop_
_entity_poly.entity_id
_entity_poly.type
_entity_poly.pdbx_seq_one_letter_code
_entity_poly.pdbx_strand_id
1 'polypeptide(L)'
;MREQGLAFSGQTASWVSAPFGVGKRGSKQKQNLNPKDPPRSDPLDLRERNLSDCRTAEDNFSNRGTSPLKPEQMLLHAEVTVGLVDAKPISDNTNMKKRKSSLSGMDGCENSSRSPGEQVKMVGCAEEQHTQSPQRMEEEEMTCEPLRTTTVSRFLSGAVLSPKKRKLVLHIDLNNTILVSDSVTKQDPSAALNYYLSTVTWGKLSHTGEWQWVSESPSLHPPCQGAVSFYSQYGRNTKFTETPLGRQFRDLHRHHLKLLEWQGQPHPWLSIKGEQTRHYHLVLPAFFYLLESLHREGREFAVIFRTFGTDLPQVLQAVSCALEGQHPSFPALGGISLPVDLRSGRIRCSKKNVVLTHGSEQLSSNDGCRKMYAYFSSREGLCGFQDHFEWWAKKNYSSQGGKPIWIDPQDPRVQHICIDDNIRLTDSDTIVHPQIFLGQGSDCPQTTPTSELYDICLVQTDLLEAIADVNYFCHCIRRCEENYESYLSRAGACT
;
A
#
# COMPACT_ATOMS: atom_id res chain seq x y z
N MET A 1 -40.70 -39.29 -49.82
CA MET A 1 -39.54 -39.36 -48.91
C MET A 1 -39.86 -38.54 -47.67
N ARG A 2 -39.40 -38.97 -46.49
CA ARG A 2 -39.73 -38.37 -45.18
C ARG A 2 -39.23 -36.93 -45.07
N GLU A 3 -39.69 -36.05 -44.19
CA GLU A 3 -40.94 -35.72 -43.47
C GLU A 3 -40.54 -34.55 -42.52
N GLN A 4 -41.49 -33.77 -42.01
CA GLN A 4 -41.22 -32.54 -41.23
C GLN A 4 -41.33 -32.76 -39.70
N GLY A 5 -40.81 -31.80 -38.90
CA GLY A 5 -41.14 -31.59 -37.48
C GLY A 5 -39.94 -31.07 -36.67
N LEU A 6 -39.96 -29.94 -35.97
CA LEU A 6 -40.84 -29.38 -34.91
C LEU A 6 -40.47 -29.79 -33.46
N ALA A 7 -40.39 -28.75 -32.61
CA ALA A 7 -40.88 -28.67 -31.22
C ALA A 7 -40.02 -29.12 -29.99
N PHE A 8 -39.82 -28.14 -29.07
CA PHE A 8 -39.80 -28.24 -27.58
C PHE A 8 -38.70 -29.13 -26.91
N SER A 9 -38.24 -28.95 -25.66
CA SER A 9 -38.43 -27.99 -24.54
C SER A 9 -37.05 -27.76 -23.83
N GLY A 10 -36.84 -27.28 -22.59
CA GLY A 10 -37.65 -26.75 -21.46
C GLY A 10 -36.95 -26.93 -20.09
N GLN A 11 -37.31 -26.14 -19.07
CA GLN A 11 -36.91 -26.23 -17.63
C GLN A 11 -35.42 -25.90 -17.32
N THR A 12 -35.00 -25.00 -16.40
CA THR A 12 -35.32 -24.65 -14.98
C THR A 12 -34.72 -25.57 -13.90
N ALA A 13 -33.59 -25.17 -13.32
CA ALA A 13 -33.20 -25.33 -11.89
C ALA A 13 -31.88 -24.54 -11.69
N SER A 14 -31.73 -23.48 -10.89
CA SER A 14 -32.04 -23.28 -9.46
C SER A 14 -31.52 -24.39 -8.55
N TRP A 15 -30.29 -24.26 -8.06
CA TRP A 15 -29.84 -24.90 -6.83
C TRP A 15 -29.66 -23.86 -5.73
N VAL A 16 -30.70 -23.74 -4.90
CA VAL A 16 -30.73 -22.94 -3.68
C VAL A 16 -30.04 -23.71 -2.56
N SER A 17 -29.31 -22.99 -1.71
CA SER A 17 -28.66 -23.50 -0.50
C SER A 17 -29.65 -24.17 0.46
N ALA A 18 -29.25 -25.26 1.12
CA ALA A 18 -29.95 -25.79 2.30
C ALA A 18 -28.94 -26.21 3.40
N PRO A 19 -29.31 -26.13 4.69
CA PRO A 19 -28.34 -25.85 5.75
C PRO A 19 -28.10 -27.00 6.73
N PHE A 20 -26.97 -26.95 7.45
CA PHE A 20 -26.78 -27.79 8.64
C PHE A 20 -27.53 -27.22 9.84
N GLY A 21 -28.55 -27.96 10.28
CA GLY A 21 -29.38 -27.63 11.44
C GLY A 21 -28.76 -27.97 12.80
N VAL A 22 -29.27 -27.34 13.85
CA VAL A 22 -28.85 -27.52 15.25
C VAL A 22 -29.57 -28.73 15.87
N GLY A 23 -28.83 -29.61 16.56
CA GLY A 23 -29.37 -30.71 17.38
C GLY A 23 -28.83 -30.69 18.81
N LYS A 24 -29.69 -30.86 19.83
CA LYS A 24 -29.39 -30.73 21.26
C LYS A 24 -29.34 -32.09 22.00
N ARG A 25 -28.40 -32.16 22.98
CA ARG A 25 -28.48 -32.83 24.30
C ARG A 25 -28.57 -34.38 24.43
N GLY A 26 -27.58 -34.91 25.17
CA GLY A 26 -27.72 -35.97 26.20
C GLY A 26 -27.69 -37.44 25.73
N SER A 27 -27.41 -38.45 26.58
CA SER A 27 -26.78 -38.51 27.92
C SER A 27 -26.61 -39.99 28.36
N LYS A 28 -25.48 -40.36 29.00
CA LYS A 28 -25.22 -41.66 29.72
C LYS A 28 -25.14 -42.92 28.80
N GLN A 29 -24.50 -44.07 29.13
CA GLN A 29 -23.65 -44.48 30.28
C GLN A 29 -22.71 -45.65 29.91
N LYS A 30 -21.51 -45.71 30.54
CA LYS A 30 -20.66 -46.87 30.94
C LYS A 30 -20.72 -48.22 30.18
N GLN A 31 -19.54 -48.74 29.77
CA GLN A 31 -18.76 -49.85 30.40
C GLN A 31 -17.41 -50.02 29.63
N ASN A 32 -16.23 -49.95 30.27
CA ASN A 32 -15.46 -51.03 30.94
C ASN A 32 -15.10 -52.20 29.98
N LEU A 33 -13.83 -52.51 29.64
CA LEU A 33 -12.71 -52.90 30.52
C LEU A 33 -11.32 -52.91 29.80
N ASN A 34 -10.27 -53.33 30.52
CA ASN A 34 -8.84 -53.01 30.33
C ASN A 34 -7.97 -54.10 29.65
N PRO A 35 -6.70 -53.83 29.30
CA PRO A 35 -5.74 -54.79 28.73
C PRO A 35 -4.99 -55.63 29.78
N LYS A 36 -4.13 -56.54 29.30
CA LYS A 36 -3.28 -57.51 30.03
C LYS A 36 -1.98 -57.76 29.21
N ASP A 37 -0.80 -58.10 29.75
CA ASP A 37 -0.35 -58.37 31.14
C ASP A 37 1.22 -58.27 31.25
N PRO A 38 1.89 -58.41 32.43
CA PRO A 38 3.02 -57.54 32.82
C PRO A 38 4.42 -58.16 33.20
N PRO A 39 4.94 -58.20 34.48
CA PRO A 39 6.14 -57.42 34.91
C PRO A 39 7.23 -58.18 35.73
N ARG A 40 8.23 -57.44 36.28
CA ARG A 40 9.02 -57.61 37.56
C ARG A 40 10.11 -56.50 37.64
N SER A 41 10.67 -56.02 38.76
CA SER A 41 10.45 -56.21 40.22
C SER A 41 11.14 -55.08 41.06
N ASP A 42 10.68 -54.90 42.30
CA ASP A 42 10.99 -53.89 43.37
C ASP A 42 12.28 -54.20 44.22
N PRO A 43 12.64 -53.57 45.39
CA PRO A 43 12.18 -52.33 46.10
C PRO A 43 13.28 -51.47 46.88
N LEU A 44 12.83 -50.52 47.75
CA LEU A 44 13.45 -49.90 48.99
C LEU A 44 14.33 -48.61 48.85
N ASP A 45 14.34 -47.59 49.75
CA ASP A 45 13.59 -47.35 51.03
C ASP A 45 13.46 -45.87 51.51
N LEU A 46 12.40 -45.61 52.32
CA LEU A 46 12.20 -44.67 53.48
C LEU A 46 12.68 -43.18 53.58
N ARG A 47 11.73 -42.24 53.82
CA ARG A 47 11.46 -41.42 55.07
C ARG A 47 10.69 -40.09 54.78
N GLU A 48 9.43 -39.93 55.23
CA GLU A 48 8.97 -39.12 56.41
C GLU A 48 9.02 -37.57 56.24
N ARG A 49 8.02 -36.69 56.49
CA ARG A 49 6.62 -36.64 57.07
C ARG A 49 5.77 -35.60 56.24
N ASN A 50 4.44 -35.38 56.32
CA ASN A 50 3.39 -35.20 57.37
C ASN A 50 3.53 -33.89 58.21
N LEU A 51 2.50 -33.04 58.46
CA LEU A 51 1.01 -33.20 58.47
C LEU A 51 0.27 -31.82 58.52
N SER A 52 -0.99 -31.74 58.01
CA SER A 52 -2.22 -30.99 58.50
C SER A 52 -2.18 -29.52 59.04
N ASP A 53 -3.23 -28.66 59.00
CA ASP A 53 -4.54 -28.61 58.32
C ASP A 53 -5.22 -27.21 58.44
N CYS A 54 -6.22 -26.95 57.58
CA CYS A 54 -7.46 -26.14 57.74
C CYS A 54 -7.51 -24.67 58.28
N ARG A 55 -8.08 -23.76 57.42
CA ARG A 55 -9.30 -22.88 57.59
C ARG A 55 -9.39 -21.87 58.78
N THR A 56 -10.02 -20.67 58.74
CA THR A 56 -10.79 -19.85 57.76
C THR A 56 -11.08 -18.44 58.35
N ALA A 57 -11.35 -17.43 57.50
CA ALA A 57 -12.09 -16.16 57.80
C ALA A 57 -11.49 -15.18 58.85
N GLU A 58 -11.83 -13.88 58.95
CA GLU A 58 -12.42 -12.86 58.05
C GLU A 58 -12.11 -11.44 58.64
N ASP A 59 -12.50 -10.37 57.93
CA ASP A 59 -12.89 -9.04 58.46
C ASP A 59 -11.90 -7.92 58.94
N ASN A 60 -11.90 -6.84 58.15
CA ASN A 60 -12.29 -5.45 58.46
C ASN A 60 -11.42 -4.44 59.27
N PHE A 61 -10.97 -3.40 58.54
CA PHE A 61 -11.09 -1.94 58.79
C PHE A 61 -10.80 -1.29 60.17
N SER A 62 -9.77 -0.42 60.18
CA SER A 62 -9.84 0.97 60.74
C SER A 62 -8.64 1.80 60.26
N ASN A 63 -8.86 3.03 59.73
CA ASN A 63 -8.69 4.35 60.38
C ASN A 63 -7.27 4.66 60.91
N ARG A 64 -6.77 5.91 60.96
CA ARG A 64 -7.07 7.22 60.31
C ARG A 64 -6.03 8.23 60.86
N GLY A 65 -5.59 9.21 60.06
CA GLY A 65 -4.81 10.38 60.53
C GLY A 65 -3.28 10.21 60.41
N THR A 66 -2.47 11.27 60.32
CA THR A 66 -2.78 12.72 60.31
C THR A 66 -1.66 13.49 59.59
N SER A 67 -2.03 14.57 58.89
CA SER A 67 -1.11 15.54 58.26
C SER A 67 -0.58 16.56 59.31
N PRO A 68 0.14 17.65 58.95
CA PRO A 68 1.01 17.94 57.79
C PRO A 68 2.40 18.49 58.25
N LEU A 69 3.28 18.92 57.32
CA LEU A 69 3.93 20.25 57.26
C LEU A 69 5.10 20.31 56.25
N LYS A 70 5.29 21.49 55.66
CA LYS A 70 6.32 21.97 54.70
C LYS A 70 6.82 23.32 55.28
N PRO A 71 7.76 24.06 54.65
CA PRO A 71 8.97 23.70 53.87
C PRO A 71 10.21 24.53 54.34
N GLU A 72 11.38 24.39 53.68
CA GLU A 72 12.29 25.47 53.19
C GLU A 72 13.61 24.87 52.66
N GLN A 73 13.93 25.08 51.38
CA GLN A 73 14.93 26.04 50.85
C GLN A 73 16.40 25.83 51.27
N MET A 74 17.26 25.48 50.30
CA MET A 74 18.42 26.32 49.89
C MET A 74 19.13 25.77 48.64
N LEU A 75 19.79 26.66 47.90
CA LEU A 75 20.63 26.36 46.73
C LEU A 75 22.00 25.77 47.15
N LEU A 76 22.67 25.04 46.25
CA LEU A 76 23.89 25.55 45.57
C LEU A 76 24.43 24.60 44.48
N HIS A 77 25.31 25.17 43.65
CA HIS A 77 25.88 24.59 42.42
C HIS A 77 26.88 23.45 42.67
N ALA A 78 27.02 22.55 41.68
CA ALA A 78 28.31 22.15 41.13
C ALA A 78 28.15 21.50 39.75
N GLU A 79 28.95 21.92 38.76
CA GLU A 79 29.25 21.11 37.58
C GLU A 79 30.26 20.00 37.95
N VAL A 80 30.26 18.86 37.26
CA VAL A 80 31.46 18.18 36.70
C VAL A 80 31.04 16.95 35.88
N THR A 81 31.37 17.02 34.58
CA THR A 81 31.91 16.00 33.66
C THR A 81 31.83 14.48 33.98
N VAL A 82 31.08 13.77 33.13
CA VAL A 82 31.30 12.41 32.54
C VAL A 82 31.65 11.21 33.44
N GLY A 83 30.78 10.18 33.40
CA GLY A 83 31.11 8.79 33.73
C GLY A 83 29.96 7.81 33.45
N LEU A 84 30.17 6.80 32.60
CA LEU A 84 29.26 5.65 32.41
C LEU A 84 29.14 4.81 33.70
N VAL A 85 27.93 4.40 34.11
CA VAL A 85 27.54 2.99 34.36
C VAL A 85 26.00 2.83 34.21
N ASP A 86 25.56 1.62 33.89
CA ASP A 86 24.18 1.16 33.66
C ASP A 86 23.10 1.55 34.68
N ALA A 87 21.88 1.78 34.17
CA ALA A 87 20.63 1.67 34.93
C ALA A 87 19.54 0.96 34.11
N LYS A 88 18.88 -0.04 34.70
CA LYS A 88 17.81 -0.83 34.07
C LYS A 88 16.59 0.04 33.72
N PRO A 89 15.90 -0.19 32.60
CA PRO A 89 14.59 0.40 32.36
C PRO A 89 13.53 -0.23 33.28
N ILE A 90 12.77 0.63 33.96
CA ILE A 90 11.56 0.26 34.70
C ILE A 90 10.45 -0.06 33.71
N SER A 91 9.75 -1.19 33.90
CA SER A 91 8.71 -1.66 32.99
C SER A 91 7.30 -1.23 33.41
N ASP A 92 6.80 -0.15 32.81
CA ASP A 92 5.38 0.23 32.96
C ASP A 92 4.48 -0.50 31.95
N ASN A 93 4.04 -1.69 32.36
CA ASN A 93 3.02 -2.48 31.66
C ASN A 93 1.63 -1.83 31.78
N THR A 94 1.17 -1.13 30.74
CA THR A 94 -0.25 -0.71 30.64
C THR A 94 -1.05 -1.61 29.70
N ASN A 95 -1.83 -2.52 30.30
CA ASN A 95 -2.69 -3.48 29.61
C ASN A 95 -3.90 -2.82 28.93
N MET A 96 -3.82 -2.54 27.61
CA MET A 96 -4.97 -2.09 26.82
C MET A 96 -5.92 -3.24 26.44
N LYS A 97 -6.92 -3.49 27.29
CA LYS A 97 -8.02 -4.45 27.04
C LYS A 97 -8.92 -3.96 25.88
N LYS A 98 -8.73 -4.52 24.68
CA LYS A 98 -9.68 -4.36 23.56
C LYS A 98 -11.05 -4.97 23.92
N ARG A 99 -12.03 -4.13 24.27
CA ARG A 99 -13.44 -4.54 24.41
C ARG A 99 -14.05 -4.76 23.02
N LYS A 100 -14.69 -5.91 22.82
CA LYS A 100 -15.61 -6.15 21.71
C LYS A 100 -16.93 -5.43 21.99
N SER A 101 -17.46 -4.68 21.03
CA SER A 101 -18.88 -4.30 20.99
C SER A 101 -19.58 -5.08 19.89
N SER A 102 -20.78 -5.57 20.21
CA SER A 102 -21.60 -6.43 19.38
C SER A 102 -22.68 -5.64 18.63
N LEU A 103 -23.03 -6.09 17.43
CA LEU A 103 -24.12 -5.54 16.63
C LEU A 103 -25.50 -6.06 17.10
N SER A 104 -26.42 -5.11 17.27
CA SER A 104 -27.89 -5.25 17.35
C SER A 104 -28.46 -3.83 17.16
N GLY A 105 -29.49 -3.55 16.37
CA GLY A 105 -30.40 -4.38 15.58
C GLY A 105 -31.76 -3.66 15.47
N MET A 106 -32.54 -3.94 14.42
CA MET A 106 -33.92 -3.48 14.14
C MET A 106 -34.12 -2.04 13.62
N ASP A 107 -34.33 -1.97 12.30
CA ASP A 107 -35.61 -1.63 11.62
C ASP A 107 -36.52 -0.50 12.11
N GLY A 108 -37.00 0.26 11.12
CA GLY A 108 -38.09 1.24 11.23
C GLY A 108 -38.49 1.79 9.86
N CYS A 109 -39.26 1.03 9.08
CA CYS A 109 -39.92 1.54 7.87
C CYS A 109 -41.08 2.47 8.27
N GLU A 110 -41.36 3.51 7.48
CA GLU A 110 -42.69 3.68 6.85
C GLU A 110 -42.77 4.77 5.77
N ASN A 111 -43.30 4.36 4.61
CA ASN A 111 -44.20 5.07 3.70
C ASN A 111 -44.28 6.62 3.71
N SER A 112 -44.13 7.21 2.52
CA SER A 112 -45.31 7.72 1.81
C SER A 112 -45.09 7.91 0.30
N SER A 113 -46.04 7.39 -0.46
CA SER A 113 -46.17 7.51 -1.92
C SER A 113 -46.78 8.86 -2.34
N ARG A 114 -46.35 9.41 -3.50
CA ARG A 114 -47.26 10.04 -4.49
C ARG A 114 -46.55 10.47 -5.78
N SER A 115 -46.98 9.83 -6.86
CA SER A 115 -47.08 10.32 -8.25
C SER A 115 -48.51 9.95 -8.70
N PRO A 116 -49.03 10.35 -9.89
CA PRO A 116 -48.37 11.07 -10.99
C PRO A 116 -49.21 12.20 -11.65
N GLY A 117 -48.59 12.86 -12.63
CA GLY A 117 -49.25 13.18 -13.91
C GLY A 117 -49.82 14.60 -14.10
N GLU A 118 -49.29 15.30 -15.11
CA GLU A 118 -50.08 15.55 -16.32
C GLU A 118 -49.18 15.75 -17.55
N GLN A 119 -49.69 15.39 -18.72
CA GLN A 119 -49.09 15.67 -20.03
C GLN A 119 -49.78 16.92 -20.63
N VAL A 120 -49.21 17.53 -21.67
CA VAL A 120 -49.85 17.64 -23.01
C VAL A 120 -49.07 18.59 -23.96
N LYS A 121 -48.69 18.03 -25.14
CA LYS A 121 -48.44 18.63 -26.48
C LYS A 121 -47.44 19.80 -26.65
N MET A 122 -46.76 20.04 -27.78
CA MET A 122 -46.36 19.33 -29.03
C MET A 122 -46.39 20.34 -30.21
N VAL A 123 -45.57 20.07 -31.23
CA VAL A 123 -45.47 20.75 -32.55
C VAL A 123 -44.76 22.13 -32.54
N GLY A 124 -43.78 22.42 -33.42
CA GLY A 124 -43.07 21.58 -34.40
C GLY A 124 -42.47 22.38 -35.58
N CYS A 125 -41.47 21.80 -36.27
CA CYS A 125 -40.95 22.17 -37.63
C CYS A 125 -40.28 23.56 -37.80
N ALA A 126 -39.39 23.84 -38.77
CA ALA A 126 -38.49 23.04 -39.65
C ALA A 126 -37.44 24.02 -40.27
N GLU A 127 -36.16 23.66 -40.43
CA GLU A 127 -35.44 23.43 -41.72
C GLU A 127 -34.68 24.61 -42.35
N GLU A 128 -33.85 24.27 -43.36
CA GLU A 128 -33.00 25.09 -44.26
C GLU A 128 -31.68 25.65 -43.67
N GLN A 129 -30.45 25.29 -44.10
CA GLN A 129 -29.77 25.01 -45.40
C GLN A 129 -29.16 26.23 -46.10
N HIS A 130 -27.82 26.21 -46.28
CA HIS A 130 -27.03 26.78 -47.41
C HIS A 130 -25.53 26.43 -47.16
N THR A 131 -24.90 25.48 -47.88
CA THR A 131 -24.19 25.63 -49.18
C THR A 131 -23.13 26.74 -49.26
N GLN A 132 -21.84 26.40 -49.37
CA GLN A 132 -20.98 26.63 -50.56
C GLN A 132 -19.47 26.36 -50.34
N SER A 133 -18.83 25.89 -51.42
CA SER A 133 -17.40 25.91 -51.77
C SER A 133 -17.35 26.03 -53.32
N PRO A 134 -16.20 26.14 -54.05
CA PRO A 134 -14.79 26.33 -53.66
C PRO A 134 -14.06 27.47 -54.44
N GLN A 135 -12.81 27.81 -54.10
CA GLN A 135 -11.84 28.47 -55.01
C GLN A 135 -10.38 27.96 -54.80
N ARG A 136 -9.46 28.33 -55.72
CA ARG A 136 -8.23 27.58 -56.11
C ARG A 136 -7.12 28.57 -56.57
N MET A 137 -5.87 28.07 -56.73
CA MET A 137 -4.66 28.74 -57.29
C MET A 137 -3.95 29.72 -56.33
N GLU A 138 -2.63 29.98 -56.38
CA GLU A 138 -1.49 29.32 -57.05
C GLU A 138 -0.49 28.74 -55.98
N GLU A 139 0.49 27.84 -56.21
CA GLU A 139 1.09 27.18 -57.39
C GLU A 139 2.36 27.84 -58.04
N GLU A 140 3.48 28.02 -57.28
CA GLU A 140 4.84 28.31 -57.82
C GLU A 140 5.85 27.14 -57.67
N GLU A 141 6.44 26.71 -58.78
CA GLU A 141 7.49 25.69 -58.94
C GLU A 141 8.72 26.34 -59.62
N MET A 142 9.94 26.07 -59.16
CA MET A 142 11.15 26.41 -59.92
C MET A 142 12.26 25.34 -59.76
N THR A 143 12.95 25.07 -60.87
CA THR A 143 13.58 23.78 -61.18
C THR A 143 15.11 23.72 -60.99
N CYS A 144 15.63 22.52 -60.70
CA CYS A 144 17.05 22.09 -60.77
C CYS A 144 17.68 22.28 -62.17
N GLU A 145 18.99 22.20 -62.46
CA GLU A 145 20.31 21.90 -61.81
C GLU A 145 21.41 22.47 -62.81
N PRO A 146 22.75 22.20 -62.81
CA PRO A 146 23.58 21.42 -61.91
C PRO A 146 24.95 22.02 -61.46
N LEU A 147 25.66 21.23 -60.62
CA LEU A 147 27.13 21.05 -60.58
C LEU A 147 28.02 22.05 -59.80
N ARG A 148 28.52 21.61 -58.62
CA ARG A 148 29.96 21.31 -58.45
C ARG A 148 30.28 20.53 -57.16
N THR A 149 31.14 19.52 -57.31
CA THR A 149 31.64 18.64 -56.26
C THR A 149 32.55 19.38 -55.29
N THR A 150 32.34 19.25 -53.98
CA THR A 150 33.38 19.53 -52.97
C THR A 150 33.23 18.56 -51.80
N THR A 151 34.30 17.83 -51.52
CA THR A 151 34.37 16.76 -50.52
C THR A 151 34.23 17.33 -49.10
N VAL A 152 33.06 17.17 -48.47
CA VAL A 152 32.92 17.43 -47.04
C VAL A 152 33.45 16.23 -46.27
N SER A 153 34.57 16.44 -45.58
CA SER A 153 35.16 15.46 -44.68
C SER A 153 34.14 15.01 -43.63
N ARG A 154 33.93 13.69 -43.51
CA ARG A 154 33.20 13.10 -42.38
C ARG A 154 34.02 13.30 -41.11
N PHE A 155 33.80 14.42 -40.43
CA PHE A 155 34.14 14.52 -39.03
C PHE A 155 33.31 13.49 -38.26
N LEU A 156 33.96 12.41 -37.86
CA LEU A 156 33.47 11.53 -36.82
C LEU A 156 33.44 12.35 -35.53
N SER A 157 32.29 12.99 -35.28
CA SER A 157 31.99 13.52 -33.96
C SER A 157 31.98 12.33 -33.02
N GLY A 158 33.04 12.19 -32.23
CA GLY A 158 33.11 11.22 -31.15
C GLY A 158 32.00 11.55 -30.18
N ALA A 159 30.87 10.84 -30.30
CA ALA A 159 29.81 10.90 -29.31
C ALA A 159 30.45 10.50 -27.99
N VAL A 160 30.57 11.47 -27.07
CA VAL A 160 30.78 11.17 -25.66
C VAL A 160 29.57 10.36 -25.25
N LEU A 161 29.74 9.04 -25.21
CA LEU A 161 28.70 8.12 -24.76
C LEU A 161 28.42 8.47 -23.30
N SER A 162 27.39 9.29 -23.08
CA SER A 162 26.83 9.52 -21.75
C SER A 162 26.60 8.15 -21.11
N PRO A 163 27.09 7.89 -19.89
CA PRO A 163 26.95 6.59 -19.26
C PRO A 163 25.49 6.12 -19.34
N LYS A 164 25.29 4.92 -19.89
CA LYS A 164 23.94 4.37 -20.06
C LYS A 164 23.29 4.24 -18.68
N LYS A 165 22.25 5.03 -18.40
CA LYS A 165 21.56 5.01 -17.10
C LYS A 165 21.09 3.58 -16.75
N ARG A 166 21.31 3.14 -15.51
CA ARG A 166 20.84 1.82 -14.98
C ARG A 166 19.37 1.61 -15.26
N LYS A 167 18.93 0.45 -15.76
CA LYS A 167 17.50 0.08 -15.87
C LYS A 167 16.79 0.29 -14.53
N LEU A 168 15.59 0.86 -14.55
CA LEU A 168 14.78 1.04 -13.33
C LEU A 168 13.86 -0.16 -13.09
N VAL A 169 13.81 -0.66 -11.87
CA VAL A 169 12.84 -1.68 -11.45
C VAL A 169 12.00 -1.11 -10.31
N LEU A 170 10.78 -0.70 -10.64
CA LEU A 170 9.90 0.06 -9.76
C LEU A 170 8.92 -0.87 -9.02
N HIS A 171 9.11 -1.04 -7.72
CA HIS A 171 8.24 -1.81 -6.84
C HIS A 171 7.18 -0.87 -6.24
N ILE A 172 6.01 -0.79 -6.86
CA ILE A 172 5.00 0.23 -6.55
C ILE A 172 3.84 -0.40 -5.77
N ASP A 173 3.53 0.12 -4.58
CA ASP A 173 2.30 -0.26 -3.86
C ASP A 173 1.04 0.31 -4.53
N LEU A 174 -0.11 -0.25 -4.19
CA LEU A 174 -1.40 0.15 -4.73
C LEU A 174 -2.12 1.18 -3.85
N ASN A 175 -2.59 0.78 -2.67
CA ASN A 175 -3.54 1.55 -1.86
C ASN A 175 -2.84 2.74 -1.20
N ASN A 176 -3.43 3.94 -1.24
CA ASN A 176 -2.81 5.22 -0.85
C ASN A 176 -1.47 5.54 -1.57
N THR A 177 -1.08 4.77 -2.57
CA THR A 177 0.15 4.99 -3.36
C THR A 177 -0.20 5.40 -4.78
N ILE A 178 -0.83 4.53 -5.56
CA ILE A 178 -1.41 4.88 -6.88
C ILE A 178 -2.93 4.74 -6.94
N LEU A 179 -3.58 4.22 -5.89
CA LEU A 179 -5.03 4.13 -5.76
C LEU A 179 -5.52 4.94 -4.57
N VAL A 180 -6.61 5.68 -4.75
CA VAL A 180 -7.36 6.30 -3.63
C VAL A 180 -8.61 5.49 -3.36
N SER A 181 -8.42 4.21 -3.01
CA SER A 181 -9.50 3.27 -2.67
C SER A 181 -8.93 1.99 -2.08
N ASP A 182 -9.76 1.20 -1.40
CA ASP A 182 -9.37 -0.11 -0.85
C ASP A 182 -10.55 -1.08 -0.94
N SER A 183 -10.42 -2.13 -1.78
CA SER A 183 -11.45 -3.17 -1.93
C SER A 183 -11.60 -4.09 -0.71
N VAL A 184 -10.53 -4.31 0.06
CA VAL A 184 -10.51 -5.17 1.25
C VAL A 184 -11.29 -4.52 2.39
N THR A 185 -11.08 -3.22 2.61
CA THR A 185 -11.80 -2.46 3.65
C THR A 185 -13.02 -1.69 3.14
N LYS A 186 -13.31 -1.80 1.84
CA LYS A 186 -14.47 -1.21 1.13
C LYS A 186 -14.51 0.32 1.24
N GLN A 187 -13.35 0.96 1.09
CA GLN A 187 -13.24 2.42 1.07
C GLN A 187 -13.32 2.93 -0.37
N ASP A 188 -14.27 3.83 -0.61
CA ASP A 188 -14.30 4.68 -1.81
C ASP A 188 -13.27 5.83 -1.70
N PRO A 189 -13.09 6.67 -2.73
CA PRO A 189 -12.11 7.75 -2.68
C PRO A 189 -12.34 8.81 -1.60
N SER A 190 -13.58 9.08 -1.22
CA SER A 190 -13.89 10.01 -0.12
C SER A 190 -13.45 9.42 1.23
N ALA A 191 -13.75 8.14 1.46
CA ALA A 191 -13.39 7.39 2.65
C ALA A 191 -11.88 7.16 2.77
N ALA A 192 -11.22 6.77 1.67
CA ALA A 192 -9.78 6.54 1.61
C ALA A 192 -8.98 7.82 1.86
N LEU A 193 -9.37 8.94 1.26
CA LEU A 193 -8.72 10.23 1.49
C LEU A 193 -8.93 10.73 2.93
N ASN A 194 -10.12 10.53 3.52
CA ASN A 194 -10.36 10.81 4.96
C ASN A 194 -9.47 9.94 5.86
N TYR A 195 -9.33 8.66 5.54
CA TYR A 195 -8.45 7.74 6.26
C TYR A 195 -6.98 8.18 6.17
N TYR A 196 -6.48 8.48 4.97
CA TYR A 196 -5.14 9.02 4.76
C TYR A 196 -4.89 10.29 5.57
N LEU A 197 -5.79 11.29 5.49
CA LEU A 197 -5.65 12.53 6.27
C LEU A 197 -5.55 12.26 7.78
N SER A 198 -6.19 11.21 8.31
CA SER A 198 -6.04 10.85 9.73
C SER A 198 -4.66 10.29 10.08
N THR A 199 -3.89 9.72 9.14
CA THR A 199 -2.52 9.21 9.39
C THR A 199 -1.45 10.30 9.33
N VAL A 200 -1.64 11.33 8.50
CA VAL A 200 -0.68 12.44 8.30
C VAL A 200 -1.03 13.74 9.05
N THR A 201 -2.03 13.72 9.94
CA THR A 201 -2.37 14.89 10.79
C THR A 201 -2.03 14.65 12.25
N TRP A 202 -1.38 15.65 12.88
CA TRP A 202 -0.58 15.46 14.10
C TRP A 202 -1.06 16.31 15.27
N GLY A 203 -1.16 15.68 16.44
CA GLY A 203 -1.56 16.33 17.68
C GLY A 203 -0.91 15.72 18.92
N LYS A 204 -1.36 16.20 20.08
CA LYS A 204 -0.97 15.73 21.42
C LYS A 204 -2.22 15.67 22.29
N LEU A 205 -2.23 14.79 23.29
CA LEU A 205 -3.19 14.88 24.38
C LEU A 205 -2.70 15.92 25.39
N SER A 206 -3.59 16.82 25.81
CA SER A 206 -3.36 17.72 26.93
C SER A 206 -3.33 16.95 28.26
N HIS A 207 -2.96 17.64 29.35
CA HIS A 207 -3.05 17.10 30.71
C HIS A 207 -4.46 16.65 31.14
N THR A 208 -5.50 17.09 30.43
CA THR A 208 -6.92 16.76 30.65
C THR A 208 -7.40 15.62 29.73
N GLY A 209 -6.53 15.09 28.86
CA GLY A 209 -6.88 14.07 27.88
C GLY A 209 -7.57 14.61 26.62
N GLU A 210 -7.55 15.92 26.40
CA GLU A 210 -8.17 16.57 25.24
C GLU A 210 -7.18 16.67 24.08
N TRP A 211 -7.66 16.53 22.85
CA TRP A 211 -6.82 16.64 21.66
C TRP A 211 -6.43 18.08 21.36
N GLN A 212 -5.13 18.31 21.17
CA GLN A 212 -4.57 19.58 20.72
C GLN A 212 -3.77 19.35 19.44
N TRP A 213 -4.12 20.07 18.38
CA TRP A 213 -3.38 20.01 17.11
C TRP A 213 -1.99 20.63 17.28
N VAL A 214 -0.97 19.95 16.74
CA VAL A 214 0.42 20.45 16.70
C VAL A 214 0.72 21.16 15.38
N SER A 215 -0.04 20.85 14.33
CA SER A 215 0.03 21.49 13.02
C SER A 215 -1.37 21.59 12.39
N GLU A 216 -1.62 22.68 11.68
CA GLU A 216 -2.80 22.86 10.81
C GLU A 216 -2.57 22.29 9.40
N SER A 217 -1.32 22.00 9.03
CA SER A 217 -0.95 21.33 7.77
C SER A 217 -0.56 19.87 8.01
N PRO A 218 -1.00 18.92 7.16
CA PRO A 218 -0.52 17.54 7.21
C PRO A 218 0.98 17.42 6.92
N SER A 219 1.58 16.32 7.36
CA SER A 219 2.96 15.96 7.05
C SER A 219 3.17 14.45 7.13
N LEU A 220 4.05 13.88 6.29
CA LEU A 220 4.42 12.46 6.33
C LEU A 220 5.04 12.02 7.67
N HIS A 221 5.76 12.93 8.32
CA HIS A 221 6.52 12.71 9.55
C HIS A 221 5.99 13.59 10.69
N PRO A 222 6.14 13.17 11.96
CA PRO A 222 5.73 13.99 13.10
C PRO A 222 6.50 15.33 13.12
N PRO A 223 5.82 16.49 13.19
CA PRO A 223 6.47 17.80 13.11
C PRO A 223 7.32 18.15 14.35
N CYS A 224 7.12 17.44 15.47
CA CYS A 224 7.99 17.55 16.64
C CYS A 224 7.94 16.28 17.51
N GLN A 225 8.90 16.15 18.44
CA GLN A 225 8.96 15.03 19.36
C GLN A 225 7.68 14.91 20.21
N GLY A 226 7.21 13.67 20.37
CA GLY A 226 6.00 13.33 21.12
C GLY A 226 4.69 13.75 20.45
N ALA A 227 4.70 14.26 19.21
CA ALA A 227 3.48 14.36 18.42
C ALA A 227 3.04 12.96 17.97
N VAL A 228 1.73 12.71 18.02
CA VAL A 228 1.10 11.45 17.58
C VAL A 228 0.11 11.76 16.47
N SER A 229 -0.06 10.85 15.52
CA SER A 229 -1.06 11.04 14.46
C SER A 229 -2.46 10.80 14.99
N PHE A 230 -3.46 11.47 14.42
CA PHE A 230 -4.86 11.27 14.82
C PHE A 230 -5.26 9.78 14.72
N TYR A 231 -4.80 9.09 13.68
CA TYR A 231 -4.96 7.65 13.49
C TYR A 231 -4.34 6.83 14.62
N SER A 232 -3.11 7.14 15.06
CA SER A 232 -2.48 6.39 16.15
C SER A 232 -3.21 6.53 17.48
N GLN A 233 -3.86 7.69 17.71
CA GLN A 233 -4.60 7.98 18.94
C GLN A 233 -6.04 7.44 18.94
N TYR A 234 -6.75 7.52 17.80
CA TYR A 234 -8.19 7.23 17.70
C TYR A 234 -8.54 6.04 16.79
N GLY A 235 -7.57 5.49 16.07
CA GLY A 235 -7.75 4.43 15.09
C GLY A 235 -8.26 4.92 13.73
N ARG A 236 -8.65 3.96 12.88
CA ARG A 236 -9.14 4.24 11.51
C ARG A 236 -10.42 5.07 11.54
N ASN A 237 -10.42 6.20 10.82
CA ASN A 237 -11.59 7.05 10.66
C ASN A 237 -11.81 7.43 9.19
N THR A 238 -12.76 6.79 8.53
CA THR A 238 -13.16 7.06 7.13
C THR A 238 -14.03 8.31 6.95
N LYS A 239 -14.39 8.98 8.05
CA LYS A 239 -15.21 10.21 8.09
C LYS A 239 -14.49 11.31 8.89
N PHE A 240 -13.16 11.30 8.90
CA PHE A 240 -12.32 12.17 9.71
C PHE A 240 -12.74 13.64 9.64
N THR A 241 -12.91 14.19 8.44
CA THR A 241 -13.27 15.61 8.22
C THR A 241 -14.74 15.94 8.52
N GLU A 242 -15.61 14.95 8.72
CA GLU A 242 -16.97 15.13 9.22
C GLU A 242 -16.98 15.34 10.74
N THR A 243 -15.98 14.80 11.46
CA THR A 243 -15.90 14.92 12.93
C THR A 243 -15.62 16.35 13.41
N PRO A 244 -15.98 16.71 14.66
CA PRO A 244 -15.66 18.03 15.23
C PRO A 244 -14.17 18.36 15.24
N LEU A 245 -13.29 17.38 15.47
CA LEU A 245 -11.84 17.58 15.51
C LEU A 245 -11.22 17.70 14.12
N GLY A 246 -11.62 16.84 13.18
CA GLY A 246 -11.08 16.84 11.81
C GLY A 246 -11.66 17.91 10.89
N ARG A 247 -12.66 18.70 11.33
CA ARG A 247 -13.39 19.67 10.48
C ARG A 247 -12.50 20.70 9.78
N GLN A 248 -11.33 21.03 10.36
CA GLN A 248 -10.39 22.01 9.78
C GLN A 248 -9.76 21.50 8.47
N PHE A 249 -9.59 20.18 8.32
CA PHE A 249 -9.04 19.55 7.12
C PHE A 249 -10.09 19.29 6.02
N ARG A 250 -11.35 19.74 6.21
CA ARG A 250 -12.46 19.46 5.30
C ARG A 250 -12.32 20.14 3.94
N ASP A 251 -11.77 21.35 3.90
CA ASP A 251 -11.55 22.05 2.64
C ASP A 251 -10.37 21.44 1.86
N LEU A 252 -9.34 20.97 2.57
CA LEU A 252 -8.22 20.20 2.00
C LEU A 252 -8.69 18.87 1.39
N HIS A 253 -9.56 18.15 2.10
CA HIS A 253 -10.21 16.92 1.59
C HIS A 253 -11.05 17.21 0.34
N ARG A 254 -11.94 18.22 0.39
CA ARG A 254 -12.75 18.61 -0.79
C ARG A 254 -11.89 19.05 -1.98
N HIS A 255 -10.76 19.71 -1.75
CA HIS A 255 -9.84 20.11 -2.81
C HIS A 255 -9.23 18.88 -3.51
N HIS A 256 -8.60 17.97 -2.75
CA HIS A 256 -7.94 16.79 -3.32
C HIS A 256 -8.96 15.79 -3.91
N LEU A 257 -10.15 15.64 -3.30
CA LEU A 257 -11.21 14.83 -3.87
C LEU A 257 -11.69 15.37 -5.23
N LYS A 258 -11.71 16.71 -5.41
CA LYS A 258 -12.03 17.33 -6.71
C LYS A 258 -10.95 17.06 -7.77
N LEU A 259 -9.67 17.07 -7.38
CA LEU A 259 -8.56 16.75 -8.29
C LEU A 259 -8.60 15.30 -8.78
N LEU A 260 -9.19 14.40 -7.99
CA LEU A 260 -9.41 13.00 -8.36
C LEU A 260 -10.60 12.77 -9.30
N GLU A 261 -11.47 13.76 -9.55
CA GLU A 261 -12.71 13.56 -10.32
C GLU A 261 -12.44 13.17 -11.77
N TRP A 262 -13.03 12.04 -12.20
CA TRP A 262 -12.95 11.54 -13.56
C TRP A 262 -13.76 12.46 -14.49
N GLN A 263 -13.10 12.97 -15.53
CA GLN A 263 -13.72 13.87 -16.49
C GLN A 263 -14.35 13.11 -17.66
N GLY A 264 -15.60 13.45 -18.01
CA GLY A 264 -16.33 12.83 -19.11
C GLY A 264 -17.07 11.54 -18.71
N GLN A 265 -17.30 10.65 -19.68
CA GLN A 265 -18.05 9.41 -19.44
C GLN A 265 -17.23 8.43 -18.60
N PRO A 266 -17.81 7.80 -17.55
CA PRO A 266 -17.12 6.82 -16.73
C PRO A 266 -16.59 5.63 -17.54
N HIS A 267 -15.30 5.33 -17.38
CA HIS A 267 -14.69 4.14 -17.98
C HIS A 267 -14.72 2.96 -17.00
N PRO A 268 -15.14 1.74 -17.40
CA PRO A 268 -15.30 0.59 -16.50
C PRO A 268 -14.04 0.16 -15.74
N TRP A 269 -12.86 0.36 -16.34
CA TRP A 269 -11.57 -0.06 -15.78
C TRP A 269 -10.66 1.09 -15.33
N LEU A 270 -10.94 2.33 -15.75
CA LEU A 270 -10.08 3.49 -15.44
C LEU A 270 -10.73 4.43 -14.42
N SER A 271 -12.05 4.33 -14.21
CA SER A 271 -12.78 5.11 -13.22
C SER A 271 -13.34 4.22 -12.11
N ILE A 272 -13.42 4.76 -10.90
CA ILE A 272 -14.10 4.17 -9.75
C ILE A 272 -15.27 5.08 -9.34
N LYS A 273 -16.41 4.47 -9.03
CA LYS A 273 -17.58 5.18 -8.51
C LYS A 273 -17.39 5.53 -7.03
N GLY A 274 -17.72 6.77 -6.64
CA GLY A 274 -17.86 7.15 -5.23
C GLY A 274 -19.25 7.69 -4.94
N GLU A 275 -19.34 8.55 -3.93
CA GLU A 275 -20.61 9.18 -3.52
C GLU A 275 -21.28 10.04 -4.63
N GLN A 276 -22.61 10.14 -4.56
CA GLN A 276 -23.44 11.10 -5.32
C GLN A 276 -23.16 11.16 -6.84
N THR A 277 -23.24 10.02 -7.53
CA THR A 277 -23.04 9.87 -8.99
C THR A 277 -21.66 10.26 -9.53
N ARG A 278 -20.72 10.70 -8.66
CA ARG A 278 -19.36 11.04 -9.09
C ARG A 278 -18.53 9.80 -9.35
N HIS A 279 -17.62 9.94 -10.31
CA HIS A 279 -16.57 8.99 -10.61
C HIS A 279 -15.22 9.67 -10.43
N TYR A 280 -14.23 8.87 -10.07
CA TYR A 280 -12.86 9.31 -9.80
C TYR A 280 -11.89 8.44 -10.59
N HIS A 281 -10.67 8.93 -10.81
CA HIS A 281 -9.59 8.10 -11.35
C HIS A 281 -9.34 6.89 -10.43
N LEU A 282 -9.33 5.67 -10.99
CA LEU A 282 -8.97 4.47 -10.23
C LEU A 282 -7.47 4.48 -9.89
N VAL A 283 -6.65 4.74 -10.91
CA VAL A 283 -5.19 4.88 -10.81
C VAL A 283 -4.83 6.36 -11.00
N LEU A 284 -3.98 6.90 -10.13
CA LEU A 284 -3.60 8.31 -10.14
C LEU A 284 -3.01 8.76 -11.49
N PRO A 285 -3.42 9.94 -12.01
CA PRO A 285 -2.83 10.53 -13.22
C PRO A 285 -1.30 10.63 -13.20
N ALA A 286 -0.69 10.91 -12.04
CA ALA A 286 0.75 11.00 -11.88
C ALA A 286 1.49 9.69 -12.23
N PHE A 287 0.86 8.52 -12.03
CA PHE A 287 1.45 7.23 -12.41
C PHE A 287 1.45 7.03 -13.94
N PHE A 288 0.38 7.41 -14.63
CA PHE A 288 0.34 7.35 -16.09
C PHE A 288 1.36 8.30 -16.74
N TYR A 289 1.51 9.51 -16.19
CA TYR A 289 2.51 10.46 -16.62
C TYR A 289 3.96 9.98 -16.38
N LEU A 290 4.21 9.21 -15.31
CA LEU A 290 5.49 8.52 -15.11
C LEU A 290 5.79 7.54 -16.26
N LEU A 291 4.82 6.71 -16.67
CA LEU A 291 5.00 5.77 -17.78
C LEU A 291 5.32 6.50 -19.09
N GLU A 292 4.57 7.56 -19.41
CA GLU A 292 4.85 8.39 -20.59
C GLU A 292 6.24 9.03 -20.53
N SER A 293 6.64 9.55 -19.37
CA SER A 293 7.91 10.28 -19.21
C SER A 293 9.12 9.35 -19.30
N LEU A 294 9.06 8.18 -18.65
CA LEU A 294 10.12 7.16 -18.77
C LEU A 294 10.25 6.64 -20.22
N HIS A 295 9.13 6.44 -20.92
CA HIS A 295 9.15 6.07 -22.34
C HIS A 295 9.75 7.18 -23.21
N ARG A 296 9.35 8.44 -22.99
CA ARG A 296 9.85 9.63 -23.71
C ARG A 296 11.35 9.86 -23.50
N GLU A 297 11.88 9.52 -22.33
CA GLU A 297 13.32 9.52 -22.01
C GLU A 297 14.09 8.35 -22.68
N GLY A 298 13.41 7.39 -23.32
CA GLY A 298 14.03 6.16 -23.80
C GLY A 298 14.57 5.28 -22.66
N ARG A 299 14.00 5.42 -21.45
CA ARG A 299 14.46 4.72 -20.25
C ARG A 299 14.12 3.24 -20.37
N GLU A 300 15.10 2.36 -20.10
CA GLU A 300 14.79 0.97 -19.77
C GLU A 300 14.19 0.89 -18.36
N PHE A 301 12.97 0.36 -18.23
CA PHE A 301 12.34 0.15 -16.94
C PHE A 301 11.38 -1.05 -16.92
N ALA A 302 11.01 -1.46 -15.72
CA ALA A 302 9.88 -2.36 -15.46
C ALA A 302 9.12 -1.92 -14.20
N VAL A 303 7.81 -2.16 -14.17
CA VAL A 303 6.96 -1.91 -12.99
C VAL A 303 6.48 -3.24 -12.42
N ILE A 304 6.66 -3.38 -11.11
CA ILE A 304 6.20 -4.52 -10.33
C ILE A 304 5.23 -3.98 -9.29
N PHE A 305 3.94 -4.12 -9.55
CA PHE A 305 2.92 -3.77 -8.57
C PHE A 305 3.02 -4.74 -7.36
N ARG A 306 3.03 -4.18 -6.16
CA ARG A 306 3.09 -4.91 -4.89
C ARG A 306 1.81 -4.59 -4.12
N THR A 307 1.22 -5.53 -3.41
CA THR A 307 0.09 -5.23 -2.52
C THR A 307 -0.11 -6.36 -1.51
N PHE A 308 -0.56 -6.03 -0.30
CA PHE A 308 -1.08 -7.01 0.64
C PHE A 308 -2.56 -7.34 0.39
N GLY A 309 -3.27 -6.49 -0.35
CA GLY A 309 -4.71 -6.57 -0.61
C GLY A 309 -5.08 -7.41 -1.84
N THR A 310 -6.20 -7.07 -2.46
CA THR A 310 -6.82 -7.82 -3.56
C THR A 310 -6.99 -7.03 -4.85
N ASP A 311 -6.59 -5.75 -4.87
CA ASP A 311 -6.86 -4.81 -5.98
C ASP A 311 -6.05 -5.11 -7.26
N LEU A 312 -4.99 -5.94 -7.17
CA LEU A 312 -4.04 -6.19 -8.24
C LEU A 312 -4.64 -6.55 -9.62
N PRO A 313 -5.62 -7.47 -9.76
CA PRO A 313 -6.22 -7.78 -11.07
C PRO A 313 -6.91 -6.57 -11.70
N GLN A 314 -7.54 -5.72 -10.88
CA GLN A 314 -8.24 -4.52 -11.36
C GLN A 314 -7.23 -3.47 -11.84
N VAL A 315 -6.11 -3.29 -11.13
CA VAL A 315 -5.04 -2.37 -11.53
C VAL A 315 -4.32 -2.82 -12.80
N LEU A 316 -3.99 -4.11 -12.91
CA LEU A 316 -3.38 -4.65 -14.13
C LEU A 316 -4.28 -4.44 -15.35
N GLN A 317 -5.59 -4.68 -15.22
CA GLN A 317 -6.55 -4.42 -16.29
C GLN A 317 -6.69 -2.93 -16.61
N ALA A 318 -6.71 -2.06 -15.59
CA ALA A 318 -6.73 -0.61 -15.77
C ALA A 318 -5.54 -0.11 -16.58
N VAL A 319 -4.32 -0.55 -16.23
CA VAL A 319 -3.11 -0.11 -16.91
C VAL A 319 -2.99 -0.71 -18.31
N SER A 320 -3.50 -1.93 -18.56
CA SER A 320 -3.68 -2.47 -19.92
C SER A 320 -4.55 -1.55 -20.77
N CYS A 321 -5.76 -1.20 -20.31
CA CYS A 321 -6.64 -0.30 -21.04
C CYS A 321 -6.01 1.09 -21.28
N ALA A 322 -5.21 1.60 -20.34
CA ALA A 322 -4.49 2.85 -20.53
C ALA A 322 -3.41 2.75 -21.62
N LEU A 323 -2.62 1.67 -21.65
CA LEU A 323 -1.61 1.38 -22.67
C LEU A 323 -2.21 0.98 -24.03
N GLU A 324 -3.48 0.60 -24.08
CA GLU A 324 -4.29 0.48 -25.30
C GLU A 324 -4.79 1.85 -25.81
N GLY A 325 -4.39 2.96 -25.17
CA GLY A 325 -4.78 4.33 -25.54
C GLY A 325 -6.18 4.75 -25.04
N GLN A 326 -6.82 3.97 -24.17
CA GLN A 326 -8.21 4.24 -23.73
C GLN A 326 -8.30 5.32 -22.62
N HIS A 327 -7.18 5.85 -22.10
CA HIS A 327 -7.21 6.90 -21.08
C HIS A 327 -7.32 8.30 -21.73
N PRO A 328 -8.41 9.06 -21.52
CA PRO A 328 -8.67 10.30 -22.27
C PRO A 328 -7.62 11.39 -22.04
N SER A 329 -7.07 11.50 -20.83
CA SER A 329 -6.01 12.47 -20.50
C SER A 329 -4.59 12.01 -20.88
N PHE A 330 -4.40 10.74 -21.28
CA PHE A 330 -3.09 10.14 -21.58
C PHE A 330 -3.17 9.26 -22.86
N PRO A 331 -3.61 9.83 -24.01
CA PRO A 331 -3.76 9.05 -25.24
C PRO A 331 -2.41 8.58 -25.81
N ALA A 332 -1.31 9.25 -25.47
CA ALA A 332 0.03 8.89 -25.94
C ALA A 332 0.53 7.55 -25.36
N LEU A 333 -0.05 7.08 -24.25
CA LEU A 333 0.16 5.71 -23.76
C LEU A 333 -0.12 4.63 -24.82
N GLY A 334 -1.05 4.87 -25.76
CA GLY A 334 -1.35 3.97 -26.87
C GLY A 334 -0.19 3.74 -27.85
N GLY A 335 0.83 4.61 -27.83
CA GLY A 335 2.08 4.42 -28.58
C GLY A 335 3.16 3.66 -27.82
N ILE A 336 2.94 3.32 -26.54
CA ILE A 336 3.95 2.75 -25.66
C ILE A 336 3.87 1.23 -25.66
N SER A 337 4.80 0.57 -26.35
CA SER A 337 4.93 -0.90 -26.37
C SER A 337 5.50 -1.45 -25.05
N LEU A 338 4.70 -1.47 -23.99
CA LEU A 338 5.00 -2.13 -22.72
C LEU A 338 4.05 -3.32 -22.48
N PRO A 339 4.55 -4.56 -22.35
CA PRO A 339 3.68 -5.71 -22.07
C PRO A 339 3.14 -5.64 -20.63
N VAL A 340 1.86 -6.00 -20.45
CA VAL A 340 1.23 -6.13 -19.12
C VAL A 340 0.88 -7.60 -18.87
N ASP A 341 1.51 -8.21 -17.87
CA ASP A 341 1.14 -9.55 -17.42
C ASP A 341 -0.03 -9.47 -16.43
N LEU A 342 -1.23 -9.80 -16.93
CA LEU A 342 -2.47 -9.78 -16.15
C LEU A 342 -2.53 -10.88 -15.07
N ARG A 343 -1.55 -11.78 -14.99
CA ARG A 343 -1.53 -12.88 -14.01
C ARG A 343 -0.97 -12.39 -12.68
N SER A 344 -1.80 -12.34 -11.65
CA SER A 344 -1.34 -12.02 -10.29
C SER A 344 -0.34 -13.04 -9.75
N GLY A 345 0.91 -12.62 -9.55
CA GLY A 345 1.90 -13.36 -8.79
C GLY A 345 1.63 -13.34 -7.28
N ARG A 346 2.37 -14.14 -6.52
CA ARG A 346 2.33 -14.16 -5.06
C ARG A 346 3.74 -14.28 -4.47
N ILE A 347 3.96 -13.59 -3.36
CA ILE A 347 5.16 -13.74 -2.52
C ILE A 347 4.74 -14.20 -1.13
N ARG A 348 5.34 -15.28 -0.64
CA ARG A 348 5.02 -15.90 0.64
C ARG A 348 6.29 -16.13 1.47
N CYS A 349 6.43 -15.31 2.50
CA CYS A 349 7.54 -15.37 3.46
C CYS A 349 7.29 -16.42 4.56
N SER A 350 8.37 -17.02 5.07
CA SER A 350 8.39 -17.93 6.21
C SER A 350 9.59 -17.64 7.12
N LYS A 351 9.75 -18.39 8.22
CA LYS A 351 10.97 -18.32 9.05
C LYS A 351 12.24 -18.77 8.32
N LYS A 352 12.11 -19.55 7.23
CA LYS A 352 13.23 -20.16 6.52
C LYS A 352 13.58 -19.42 5.23
N ASN A 353 12.56 -18.93 4.52
CA ASN A 353 12.70 -18.49 3.13
C ASN A 353 11.53 -17.61 2.68
N VAL A 354 11.75 -16.92 1.55
CA VAL A 354 10.70 -16.32 0.72
C VAL A 354 10.44 -17.24 -0.46
N VAL A 355 9.18 -17.51 -0.78
CA VAL A 355 8.75 -18.19 -2.02
C VAL A 355 8.02 -17.19 -2.89
N LEU A 356 8.39 -17.11 -4.16
CA LEU A 356 7.67 -16.39 -5.20
C LEU A 356 7.00 -17.39 -6.14
N THR A 357 5.78 -17.08 -6.57
CA THR A 357 5.08 -17.81 -7.63
C THR A 357 4.45 -16.85 -8.65
N HIS A 358 4.55 -17.17 -9.93
CA HIS A 358 3.96 -16.38 -11.03
C HIS A 358 3.66 -17.27 -12.24
N GLY A 359 2.36 -17.50 -12.52
CA GLY A 359 1.97 -18.53 -13.48
C GLY A 359 2.51 -19.91 -13.08
N SER A 360 3.34 -20.50 -13.95
CA SER A 360 4.08 -21.75 -13.71
C SER A 360 5.45 -21.55 -13.07
N GLU A 361 5.96 -20.32 -12.98
CA GLU A 361 7.25 -20.02 -12.35
C GLU A 361 7.14 -20.10 -10.82
N GLN A 362 8.09 -20.78 -10.18
CA GLN A 362 8.26 -20.80 -8.72
C GLN A 362 9.74 -20.67 -8.37
N LEU A 363 10.07 -19.73 -7.49
CA LEU A 363 11.43 -19.51 -6.99
C LEU A 363 11.42 -19.44 -5.46
N SER A 364 12.49 -19.92 -4.82
CA SER A 364 12.70 -19.82 -3.38
C SER A 364 14.00 -19.08 -3.08
N SER A 365 14.03 -18.26 -2.02
CA SER A 365 15.28 -17.67 -1.54
C SER A 365 16.28 -18.73 -1.03
N ASN A 366 15.83 -19.96 -0.72
CA ASN A 366 16.71 -21.09 -0.45
C ASN A 366 17.54 -21.50 -1.67
N ASP A 367 17.08 -21.20 -2.89
CA ASP A 367 17.80 -21.49 -4.12
C ASP A 367 18.89 -20.44 -4.41
N GLY A 368 19.03 -19.44 -3.53
CA GLY A 368 19.95 -18.31 -3.61
C GLY A 368 19.20 -16.97 -3.74
N CYS A 369 19.47 -16.02 -2.84
CA CYS A 369 18.84 -14.69 -2.90
C CYS A 369 19.18 -13.94 -4.19
N ARG A 370 20.35 -14.18 -4.80
CA ARG A 370 20.69 -13.62 -6.13
C ARG A 370 19.73 -14.05 -7.24
N LYS A 371 19.11 -15.24 -7.16
CA LYS A 371 18.08 -15.65 -8.13
C LYS A 371 16.80 -14.82 -7.95
N MET A 372 16.43 -14.48 -6.73
CA MET A 372 15.29 -13.60 -6.43
C MET A 372 15.55 -12.18 -6.97
N TYR A 373 16.75 -11.65 -6.75
CA TYR A 373 17.18 -10.38 -7.33
C TYR A 373 17.13 -10.42 -8.86
N ALA A 374 17.86 -11.36 -9.48
CA ALA A 374 17.94 -11.51 -10.93
C ALA A 374 16.57 -11.71 -11.60
N TYR A 375 15.65 -12.44 -10.95
CA TYR A 375 14.27 -12.63 -11.40
C TYR A 375 13.50 -11.31 -11.53
N PHE A 376 13.72 -10.35 -10.63
CA PHE A 376 13.10 -9.03 -10.71
C PHE A 376 13.86 -8.09 -11.64
N SER A 377 15.19 -8.12 -11.62
CA SER A 377 16.05 -7.32 -12.49
C SER A 377 15.84 -7.64 -13.98
N SER A 378 15.49 -8.88 -14.31
CA SER A 378 15.18 -9.32 -15.67
C SER A 378 13.76 -9.00 -16.15
N ARG A 379 12.82 -8.59 -15.27
CA ARG A 379 11.44 -8.29 -15.68
C ARG A 379 11.40 -7.14 -16.68
N GLU A 380 10.45 -7.22 -17.61
CA GLU A 380 10.17 -6.20 -18.62
C GLU A 380 8.67 -5.87 -18.57
N GLY A 381 8.31 -4.65 -18.96
CA GLY A 381 6.91 -4.20 -18.90
C GLY A 381 6.37 -4.11 -17.48
N LEU A 382 5.13 -4.54 -17.29
CA LEU A 382 4.38 -4.42 -16.05
C LEU A 382 3.83 -5.78 -15.59
N CYS A 383 3.98 -6.09 -14.31
CA CYS A 383 3.38 -7.26 -13.68
C CYS A 383 3.09 -6.94 -12.21
N GLY A 384 2.59 -7.90 -11.42
CA GLY A 384 2.49 -7.67 -9.98
C GLY A 384 2.33 -8.90 -9.12
N PHE A 385 2.48 -8.67 -7.81
CA PHE A 385 2.58 -9.71 -6.79
C PHE A 385 1.79 -9.32 -5.55
N GLN A 386 0.94 -10.23 -5.09
CA GLN A 386 0.35 -10.14 -3.75
C GLN A 386 1.36 -10.64 -2.70
N ASP A 387 1.69 -9.79 -1.73
CA ASP A 387 2.57 -10.09 -0.60
C ASP A 387 1.87 -10.89 0.53
N HIS A 388 2.63 -11.24 1.57
CA HIS A 388 2.18 -12.11 2.66
C HIS A 388 1.71 -11.32 3.89
N PHE A 389 0.48 -10.80 3.87
CA PHE A 389 -0.04 -9.94 4.94
C PHE A 389 -0.02 -10.62 6.31
N GLU A 390 -0.40 -11.90 6.36
CA GLU A 390 -0.41 -12.69 7.59
C GLU A 390 0.99 -12.90 8.17
N TRP A 391 2.05 -12.78 7.37
CA TRP A 391 3.43 -12.81 7.85
C TRP A 391 3.84 -11.47 8.45
N TRP A 392 3.53 -10.36 7.77
CA TRP A 392 3.79 -9.01 8.28
C TRP A 392 3.08 -8.76 9.62
N ALA A 393 1.80 -9.14 9.71
CA ALA A 393 1.04 -9.09 10.96
C ALA A 393 1.62 -9.99 12.08
N LYS A 394 2.08 -11.21 11.75
CA LYS A 394 2.78 -12.11 12.72
C LYS A 394 4.14 -11.57 13.18
N LYS A 395 4.70 -10.61 12.46
CA LYS A 395 5.94 -9.89 12.77
C LYS A 395 5.66 -8.50 13.35
N ASN A 396 4.45 -8.26 13.86
CA ASN A 396 4.01 -7.02 14.50
C ASN A 396 4.20 -5.78 13.60
N TYR A 397 4.04 -5.94 12.28
CA TYR A 397 4.20 -4.87 11.27
C TYR A 397 5.63 -4.29 11.16
N SER A 398 6.62 -4.93 11.80
CA SER A 398 8.03 -4.57 11.66
C SER A 398 8.62 -4.96 10.29
N SER A 399 9.77 -4.36 9.95
CA SER A 399 10.54 -4.64 8.74
C SER A 399 10.76 -6.14 8.52
N GLN A 400 11.01 -6.94 9.57
CA GLN A 400 11.23 -8.40 9.44
C GLN A 400 10.03 -9.18 8.87
N GLY A 401 8.86 -8.55 8.81
CA GLY A 401 7.66 -9.10 8.18
C GLY A 401 7.31 -8.48 6.82
N GLY A 402 7.98 -7.38 6.46
CA GLY A 402 7.64 -6.55 5.32
C GLY A 402 7.90 -7.21 3.97
N LYS A 403 7.53 -6.47 2.92
CA LYS A 403 7.80 -6.78 1.52
C LYS A 403 9.31 -6.97 1.32
N PRO A 404 9.81 -8.15 0.95
CA PRO A 404 11.24 -8.36 0.74
C PRO A 404 11.69 -7.60 -0.50
N ILE A 405 12.74 -6.78 -0.34
CA ILE A 405 13.37 -5.99 -1.39
C ILE A 405 14.87 -6.31 -1.38
N TRP A 406 15.41 -6.73 -2.53
CA TRP A 406 16.84 -7.01 -2.69
C TRP A 406 17.51 -5.94 -3.54
N ILE A 407 18.66 -5.45 -3.08
CA ILE A 407 19.46 -4.41 -3.73
C ILE A 407 20.90 -4.92 -3.86
N ASP A 408 21.48 -4.80 -5.06
CA ASP A 408 22.91 -5.01 -5.28
C ASP A 408 23.57 -3.69 -5.69
N PRO A 409 24.28 -3.00 -4.77
CA PRO A 409 25.03 -1.78 -5.09
C PRO A 409 26.13 -1.98 -6.15
N GLN A 410 26.54 -3.23 -6.39
CA GLN A 410 27.59 -3.59 -7.34
C GLN A 410 27.06 -3.95 -8.74
N ASP A 411 25.74 -3.91 -8.99
CA ASP A 411 25.20 -4.05 -10.35
C ASP A 411 25.15 -2.68 -11.06
N PRO A 412 26.04 -2.41 -12.04
CA PRO A 412 26.06 -1.13 -12.75
C PRO A 412 24.94 -1.01 -13.79
N ARG A 413 24.01 -1.98 -13.86
CA ARG A 413 22.98 -2.06 -14.91
C ARG A 413 21.58 -1.82 -14.39
N VAL A 414 21.30 -1.96 -13.09
CA VAL A 414 19.92 -1.93 -12.55
C VAL A 414 19.84 -1.19 -11.22
N GLN A 415 18.83 -0.33 -11.05
CA GLN A 415 18.46 0.27 -9.76
C GLN A 415 17.02 -0.15 -9.41
N HIS A 416 16.82 -0.61 -8.18
CA HIS A 416 15.50 -0.96 -7.65
C HIS A 416 15.00 0.18 -6.76
N ILE A 417 13.77 0.66 -7.02
CA ILE A 417 13.13 1.70 -6.21
C ILE A 417 11.77 1.17 -5.75
N CYS A 418 11.48 1.20 -4.45
CA CYS A 418 10.20 0.82 -3.88
C CYS A 418 9.44 2.06 -3.40
N ILE A 419 8.18 2.21 -3.81
CA ILE A 419 7.32 3.36 -3.49
C ILE A 419 6.07 2.82 -2.79
N ASP A 420 5.81 3.29 -1.57
CA ASP A 420 4.76 2.73 -0.69
C ASP A 420 4.39 3.73 0.43
N ASP A 421 3.09 3.95 0.68
CA ASP A 421 2.58 4.89 1.70
C ASP A 421 2.94 4.47 3.14
N ASN A 422 3.34 3.21 3.37
CA ASN A 422 3.66 2.63 4.67
C ASN A 422 5.16 2.34 4.89
N ILE A 423 6.04 2.90 4.05
CA ILE A 423 7.47 3.02 4.38
C ILE A 423 7.62 4.03 5.54
N ARG A 424 8.34 3.64 6.59
CA ARG A 424 8.70 4.49 7.74
C ARG A 424 10.19 4.37 8.02
N LEU A 425 10.76 5.41 8.63
CA LEU A 425 12.17 5.44 9.04
C LEU A 425 12.50 4.51 10.22
N THR A 426 11.48 3.97 10.90
CA THR A 426 11.62 3.08 12.07
C THR A 426 11.30 1.63 11.71
N ASP A 427 12.28 0.74 11.80
CA ASP A 427 12.13 -0.68 11.41
C ASP A 427 11.13 -1.48 12.29
N SER A 428 10.69 -0.93 13.42
CA SER A 428 9.66 -1.50 14.28
C SER A 428 8.26 -1.49 13.68
N ASP A 429 7.98 -0.55 12.76
CA ASP A 429 6.68 -0.35 12.11
C ASP A 429 6.93 0.18 10.69
N THR A 430 7.20 -0.71 9.75
CA THR A 430 7.50 -0.35 8.35
C THR A 430 7.19 -1.53 7.44
N ILE A 431 6.73 -1.22 6.24
CA ILE A 431 6.14 -2.20 5.33
C ILE A 431 7.16 -2.99 4.48
N VAL A 432 8.44 -2.60 4.51
CA VAL A 432 9.52 -3.15 3.67
C VAL A 432 10.58 -3.90 4.48
N HIS A 433 11.16 -4.92 3.86
CA HIS A 433 12.31 -5.68 4.36
C HIS A 433 13.50 -5.57 3.40
N PRO A 434 14.22 -4.44 3.41
CA PRO A 434 15.34 -4.22 2.51
C PRO A 434 16.56 -5.06 2.90
N GLN A 435 17.18 -5.63 1.87
CA GLN A 435 18.29 -6.57 1.95
C GLN A 435 19.35 -6.19 0.91
N ILE A 436 20.57 -5.93 1.35
CA ILE A 436 21.70 -5.50 0.51
C ILE A 436 22.71 -6.63 0.34
N PHE A 437 23.13 -6.93 -0.88
CA PHE A 437 24.28 -7.81 -1.12
C PHE A 437 25.59 -7.07 -0.82
N LEU A 438 26.38 -7.62 0.11
CA LEU A 438 27.68 -7.08 0.48
C LEU A 438 28.80 -7.78 -0.30
N GLY A 439 29.55 -7.02 -1.09
CA GLY A 439 30.68 -7.51 -1.88
C GLY A 439 30.28 -8.21 -3.18
N GLN A 440 31.20 -8.19 -4.15
CA GLN A 440 30.98 -8.71 -5.49
C GLN A 440 30.68 -10.22 -5.46
N GLY A 441 29.51 -10.62 -5.94
CA GLY A 441 29.11 -12.04 -6.05
C GLY A 441 28.61 -12.70 -4.76
N SER A 442 28.53 -12.01 -3.62
CA SER A 442 27.97 -12.59 -2.39
C SER A 442 26.50 -13.00 -2.56
N ASP A 443 26.17 -14.26 -2.28
CA ASP A 443 24.79 -14.80 -2.34
C ASP A 443 23.93 -14.47 -1.10
N CYS A 444 24.57 -14.02 -0.02
CA CYS A 444 23.94 -13.76 1.27
C CYS A 444 23.78 -12.25 1.48
N PRO A 445 22.58 -11.68 1.30
CA PRO A 445 22.34 -10.28 1.58
C PRO A 445 22.14 -10.05 3.09
N GLN A 446 22.54 -8.88 3.56
CA GLN A 446 22.30 -8.43 4.94
C GLN A 446 21.04 -7.57 5.00
N THR A 447 20.27 -7.67 6.09
CA THR A 447 19.17 -6.71 6.36
C THR A 447 19.77 -5.34 6.69
N THR A 448 19.25 -4.31 6.02
CA THR A 448 19.68 -2.92 6.21
C THR A 448 18.54 -2.12 6.87
N PRO A 449 18.82 -1.10 7.71
CA PRO A 449 17.76 -0.24 8.24
C PRO A 449 17.02 0.52 7.13
N THR A 450 15.70 0.68 7.27
CA THR A 450 14.88 1.38 6.27
C THR A 450 15.34 2.83 6.05
N SER A 451 15.83 3.48 7.11
CA SER A 451 16.38 4.84 7.09
C SER A 451 17.67 5.00 6.29
N GLU A 452 18.46 3.94 6.09
CA GLU A 452 19.71 4.01 5.28
C GLU A 452 19.42 4.12 3.78
N LEU A 453 18.24 3.66 3.35
CA LEU A 453 17.83 3.57 1.94
C LEU A 453 16.67 4.51 1.57
N TYR A 454 16.21 5.33 2.53
CA TYR A 454 15.15 6.30 2.31
C TYR A 454 15.59 7.40 1.33
N ASP A 455 14.71 7.78 0.41
CA ASP A 455 15.00 8.65 -0.75
C ASP A 455 16.17 8.18 -1.66
N ILE A 456 16.65 6.93 -1.50
CA ILE A 456 17.72 6.30 -2.31
C ILE A 456 17.14 5.13 -3.13
N CYS A 457 16.53 4.16 -2.43
CA CYS A 457 15.83 3.02 -3.00
C CYS A 457 14.41 2.85 -2.43
N LEU A 458 14.02 3.61 -1.40
CA LEU A 458 12.76 3.49 -0.69
C LEU A 458 12.11 4.87 -0.56
N VAL A 459 10.86 5.00 -1.00
CA VAL A 459 10.10 6.27 -1.03
C VAL A 459 8.77 6.09 -0.31
N GLN A 460 8.52 6.89 0.72
CA GLN A 460 7.19 6.99 1.33
C GLN A 460 6.29 7.88 0.48
N THR A 461 5.10 7.40 0.11
CA THR A 461 4.17 8.20 -0.71
C THR A 461 3.51 9.33 0.10
N ASP A 462 3.68 10.58 -0.36
CA ASP A 462 2.73 11.66 -0.07
C ASP A 462 1.56 11.59 -1.06
N LEU A 463 0.40 11.18 -0.57
CA LEU A 463 -0.79 11.01 -1.40
C LEU A 463 -1.39 12.35 -1.82
N LEU A 464 -1.21 13.41 -1.02
CA LEU A 464 -1.73 14.73 -1.36
C LEU A 464 -0.90 15.32 -2.51
N GLU A 465 0.42 15.24 -2.42
CA GLU A 465 1.29 15.63 -3.53
C GLU A 465 1.09 14.74 -4.77
N ALA A 466 0.92 13.42 -4.62
CA ALA A 466 0.67 12.51 -5.75
C ALA A 466 -0.68 12.75 -6.46
N ILE A 467 -1.65 13.36 -5.78
CA ILE A 467 -2.92 13.83 -6.36
C ILE A 467 -2.76 15.21 -7.02
N ALA A 468 -1.94 16.10 -6.43
CA ALA A 468 -1.83 17.50 -6.84
C ALA A 468 -0.79 17.78 -7.93
N ASP A 469 0.33 17.05 -7.95
CA ASP A 469 1.38 17.18 -8.96
C ASP A 469 1.46 15.92 -9.84
N VAL A 470 1.12 16.08 -11.12
CA VAL A 470 1.23 15.02 -12.12
C VAL A 470 2.68 14.52 -12.31
N ASN A 471 3.68 15.31 -11.93
CA ASN A 471 5.10 14.94 -12.00
C ASN A 471 5.59 14.22 -10.73
N TYR A 472 4.76 14.06 -9.69
CA TYR A 472 5.18 13.58 -8.36
C TYR A 472 6.12 12.37 -8.40
N PHE A 473 5.73 11.27 -9.06
CA PHE A 473 6.60 10.09 -9.12
C PHE A 473 7.87 10.33 -9.92
N CYS A 474 7.85 11.17 -10.96
CA CYS A 474 9.07 11.55 -11.68
C CYS A 474 10.04 12.30 -10.73
N HIS A 475 9.52 13.14 -9.83
CA HIS A 475 10.31 13.81 -8.81
C HIS A 475 10.92 12.81 -7.81
N CYS A 476 10.15 11.81 -7.36
CA CYS A 476 10.66 10.71 -6.54
C CYS A 476 11.80 9.94 -7.23
N ILE A 477 11.62 9.54 -8.50
CA ILE A 477 12.64 8.78 -9.25
C ILE A 477 13.92 9.61 -9.42
N ARG A 478 13.85 10.89 -9.81
CA ARG A 478 15.05 11.74 -9.96
C ARG A 478 15.83 11.86 -8.64
N ARG A 479 15.12 12.10 -7.53
CA ARG A 479 15.74 12.16 -6.20
C ARG A 479 16.45 10.85 -5.84
N CYS A 480 15.82 9.71 -6.12
CA CYS A 480 16.45 8.40 -5.93
C CYS A 480 17.65 8.15 -6.84
N GLU A 481 17.64 8.57 -8.11
CA GLU A 481 18.81 8.48 -9.00
C GLU A 481 19.98 9.34 -8.45
N GLU A 482 19.72 10.60 -8.10
CA GLU A 482 20.71 11.55 -7.56
C GLU A 482 21.35 11.08 -6.23
N ASN A 483 20.50 10.62 -5.30
CA ASN A 483 20.96 10.10 -4.01
C ASN A 483 21.67 8.74 -4.14
N TYR A 484 21.31 7.90 -5.13
CA TYR A 484 21.93 6.60 -5.30
C TYR A 484 23.38 6.71 -5.80
N GLU A 485 23.71 7.60 -6.72
CA GLU A 485 25.14 7.82 -7.08
C GLU A 485 25.95 8.33 -5.87
N SER A 486 25.34 9.18 -5.04
CA SER A 486 25.94 9.64 -3.77
C SER A 486 26.13 8.48 -2.77
N TYR A 487 25.18 7.56 -2.68
CA TYR A 487 25.28 6.34 -1.86
C TYR A 487 26.39 5.41 -2.36
N LEU A 488 26.43 5.15 -3.67
CA LEU A 488 27.43 4.26 -4.30
C LEU A 488 28.86 4.79 -4.15
N SER A 489 29.08 6.10 -4.31
CA SER A 489 30.40 6.69 -4.12
C SER A 489 30.93 6.54 -2.68
N ARG A 490 30.05 6.54 -1.67
CA ARG A 490 30.40 6.28 -0.27
C ARG A 490 30.64 4.78 -0.02
N ALA A 491 29.77 3.92 -0.54
CA ALA A 491 29.89 2.47 -0.40
C ALA A 491 31.19 1.94 -1.03
N GLY A 492 31.56 2.44 -2.22
CA GLY A 492 32.81 2.09 -2.91
C GLY A 492 34.07 2.73 -2.31
N ALA A 493 33.95 3.68 -1.38
CA ALA A 493 35.07 4.22 -0.62
C ALA A 493 35.34 3.45 0.69
N CYS A 494 34.50 2.47 1.02
CA CYS A 494 34.64 1.59 2.18
C CYS A 494 35.07 0.15 1.83
N THR A 495 35.43 -0.10 0.57
CA THR A 495 35.98 -1.35 0.03
C THR A 495 37.42 -1.16 -0.43
#